data_AF-A0A5N7BG10-F1
#
_entry.id   AF-A0A5N7BG10-F1
#
_cell.length_a   1.000
_cell.length_b   1.000
_cell.length_c   1.000
_cell.angle_alpha   90.00
_cell.angle_beta   90.00
_cell.angle_gamma   90.00
#
_symmetry.space_group_name_H-M   'P 1'
#
loop_
_entity.id
_entity.type
_entity.pdbx_description
1 polymer ?
#
loop_
_entity_poly.entity_id
_entity_poly.type
_entity_poly.pdbx_seq_one_letter_code
_entity_poly.pdbx_strand_id
1 'polypeptide(L)'
;MANVLRSSIQEEGTNEIVAVGNENFCMIKGFEYALQHLYGRPLLTAEQLRLATLSSYGYSENNVGKIQFSLTAAMADLALCYAASGAFFQQEAVIETGIRLAIELIEWGTVECILYFGVCTTRPAVTLDQTAPANKVGEYDAAEELQKWAPRLVNSALQFVTKRMSKDFTLYTKAQSKTLPNRIPESLQGVSGPVITNPRSFASRQGDNPNQEIEVPSAMLIYLPHKQLAEMFRVMEAQDILSSDLAQAVVAERETRRLQALRALAKQGVKDNLSATDEARGLGYQEMVTIGETQGPAITLSREWVGLAIVEETVATPRVKRVVKKHKKHKRKR
;
A
#
# COMPACT_ATOMS: atom_id res chain seq x y z
N MET A 1 24.09 -24.06 4.59
CA MET A 1 22.92 -24.98 4.55
C MET A 1 21.86 -24.40 5.48
N ALA A 2 20.64 -24.18 4.98
CA ALA A 2 19.56 -23.52 5.72
C ALA A 2 19.17 -24.28 6.99
N ASN A 3 18.97 -23.55 8.10
CA ASN A 3 18.55 -24.13 9.38
C ASN A 3 17.11 -24.69 9.35
N VAL A 4 16.32 -24.34 8.33
CA VAL A 4 14.94 -24.81 8.12
C VAL A 4 14.86 -26.35 7.98
N LEU A 5 15.92 -27.00 7.51
CA LEU A 5 15.95 -28.46 7.31
C LEU A 5 16.41 -29.25 8.54
N ARG A 6 16.85 -28.58 9.63
CA ARG A 6 17.28 -29.26 10.86
C ARG A 6 16.13 -29.30 11.86
N SER A 7 15.06 -30.00 11.51
CA SER A 7 14.08 -30.46 12.50
C SER A 7 14.68 -31.64 13.27
N SER A 8 14.85 -31.49 14.58
CA SER A 8 15.31 -32.54 15.47
C SER A 8 14.12 -33.34 16.00
N ILE A 9 13.54 -34.22 15.19
CA ILE A 9 12.85 -35.45 15.65
C ILE A 9 12.91 -36.43 14.47
N GLN A 10 13.66 -37.50 14.69
CA GLN A 10 13.72 -38.68 13.84
C GLN A 10 12.78 -39.70 14.48
N GLU A 11 11.47 -39.53 14.27
CA GLU A 11 10.46 -40.56 14.51
C GLU A 11 9.72 -40.79 13.18
N GLU A 12 9.62 -42.07 12.79
CA GLU A 12 9.10 -42.51 11.51
C GLU A 12 7.66 -42.04 11.27
N GLY A 13 7.49 -41.11 10.32
CA GLY A 13 6.17 -40.65 9.87
C GLY A 13 6.23 -39.36 9.07
N THR A 14 6.71 -39.45 7.81
CA THR A 14 6.75 -38.36 6.80
C THR A 14 7.53 -37.10 7.18
N ASN A 15 8.70 -36.91 6.55
CA ASN A 15 9.46 -35.64 6.56
C ASN A 15 8.72 -34.56 5.75
N GLU A 16 7.54 -34.15 6.21
CA GLU A 16 6.71 -33.15 5.56
C GLU A 16 6.96 -31.77 6.18
N ILE A 17 7.22 -30.77 5.34
CA ILE A 17 7.32 -29.36 5.74
C ILE A 17 6.10 -28.65 5.17
N VAL A 18 5.25 -28.14 6.04
CA VAL A 18 4.08 -27.34 5.66
C VAL A 18 4.45 -25.86 5.69
N ALA A 19 4.50 -25.26 4.51
CA ALA A 19 4.72 -23.83 4.32
C ALA A 19 3.40 -23.15 3.95
N VAL A 20 3.09 -22.04 4.62
CA VAL A 20 1.84 -21.29 4.47
C VAL A 20 2.18 -19.91 3.91
N GLY A 21 1.65 -19.60 2.72
CA GLY A 21 1.72 -18.26 2.15
C GLY A 21 0.62 -17.37 2.75
N ASN A 22 0.97 -16.14 3.10
CA ASN A 22 0.02 -15.17 3.62
C ASN A 22 -0.74 -14.42 2.48
N GLU A 23 -1.62 -13.48 2.81
CA GLU A 23 -2.63 -12.84 1.94
C GLU A 23 -2.14 -12.35 0.56
N ASN A 24 -0.85 -12.02 0.40
CA ASN A 24 -0.28 -11.51 -0.83
C ASN A 24 0.87 -12.35 -1.41
N PHE A 25 0.97 -13.62 -0.99
CA PHE A 25 1.82 -14.60 -1.67
C PHE A 25 1.06 -15.23 -2.85
N CYS A 26 1.16 -14.59 -4.02
CA CYS A 26 0.25 -14.86 -5.15
C CYS A 26 0.76 -15.91 -6.15
N MET A 27 2.06 -16.23 -6.17
CA MET A 27 2.64 -17.15 -7.15
C MET A 27 3.55 -18.19 -6.53
N ILE A 28 3.00 -19.40 -6.36
CA ILE A 28 3.70 -20.59 -5.86
C ILE A 28 4.97 -20.92 -6.67
N LYS A 29 5.02 -20.52 -7.94
CA LYS A 29 6.19 -20.75 -8.78
C LYS A 29 7.45 -20.09 -8.22
N GLY A 30 7.32 -18.96 -7.51
CA GLY A 30 8.45 -18.33 -6.80
C GLY A 30 9.02 -19.25 -5.71
N PHE A 31 8.16 -19.97 -5.00
CA PHE A 31 8.58 -20.97 -4.01
C PHE A 31 9.32 -22.14 -4.66
N GLU A 32 8.80 -22.66 -5.77
CA GLU A 32 9.43 -23.76 -6.50
C GLU A 32 10.83 -23.40 -6.99
N TYR A 33 11.03 -22.20 -7.56
CA TYR A 33 12.35 -21.76 -8.00
C TYR A 33 13.31 -21.56 -6.83
N ALA A 34 12.84 -21.03 -5.69
CA ALA A 34 13.68 -20.87 -4.51
C ALA A 34 14.09 -22.24 -3.93
N LEU A 35 13.16 -23.19 -3.92
CA LEU A 35 13.43 -24.57 -3.53
C LEU A 35 14.42 -25.24 -4.48
N GLN A 36 14.23 -25.10 -5.79
CA GLN A 36 15.17 -25.61 -6.79
C GLN A 36 16.59 -25.06 -6.59
N HIS A 37 16.71 -23.78 -6.24
CA HIS A 37 18.00 -23.18 -5.91
C HIS A 37 18.64 -23.83 -4.66
N LEU A 38 17.84 -24.12 -3.63
CA LEU A 38 18.30 -24.87 -2.45
C LEU A 38 18.88 -26.26 -2.83
N TYR A 39 18.36 -26.87 -3.89
CA TYR A 39 18.88 -28.12 -4.48
C TYR A 39 19.95 -27.92 -5.56
N GLY A 40 20.58 -26.75 -5.62
CA GLY A 40 21.76 -26.49 -6.45
C GLY A 40 21.48 -25.97 -7.87
N ARG A 41 20.23 -25.59 -8.19
CA ARG A 41 19.96 -24.85 -9.44
C ARG A 41 20.47 -23.40 -9.34
N PRO A 42 20.81 -22.75 -10.48
CA PRO A 42 21.21 -21.35 -10.47
C PRO A 42 20.07 -20.43 -10.02
N LEU A 43 20.43 -19.21 -9.61
CA LEU A 43 19.48 -18.13 -9.30
C LEU A 43 18.66 -17.75 -10.53
N LEU A 44 17.44 -17.27 -10.29
CA LEU A 44 16.53 -16.86 -11.36
C LEU A 44 17.08 -15.65 -12.14
N THR A 45 17.08 -15.75 -13.47
CA THR A 45 17.41 -14.63 -14.37
C THR A 45 16.15 -13.91 -14.87
N ALA A 46 16.28 -12.72 -15.47
CA ALA A 46 15.15 -12.00 -16.06
C ALA A 46 14.46 -12.78 -17.21
N GLU A 47 15.24 -13.48 -18.03
CA GLU A 47 14.73 -14.36 -19.09
C GLU A 47 13.95 -15.54 -18.49
N GLN A 48 14.53 -16.21 -17.47
CA GLN A 48 13.87 -17.31 -16.79
C GLN A 48 12.60 -16.86 -16.06
N LEU A 49 12.60 -15.67 -15.45
CA LEU A 49 11.44 -15.06 -14.82
C LEU A 49 10.30 -14.92 -15.83
N ARG A 50 10.59 -14.36 -17.01
CA ARG A 50 9.61 -14.18 -18.08
C ARG A 50 9.03 -15.52 -18.56
N LEU A 51 9.89 -16.48 -18.87
CA LEU A 51 9.48 -17.80 -19.33
C LEU A 51 8.68 -18.54 -18.25
N ALA A 52 9.11 -18.45 -16.99
CA ALA A 52 8.41 -19.02 -15.85
C ALA A 52 7.01 -18.42 -15.70
N THR A 53 6.89 -17.09 -15.70
CA THR A 53 5.60 -16.40 -15.62
C THR A 53 4.67 -16.84 -16.74
N LEU A 54 5.13 -16.83 -18.00
CA LEU A 54 4.32 -17.27 -19.13
C LEU A 54 3.83 -18.71 -18.94
N SER A 55 4.74 -19.62 -18.59
CA SER A 55 4.42 -21.04 -18.38
C SER A 55 3.41 -21.25 -17.25
N SER A 56 3.49 -20.47 -16.16
CA SER A 56 2.56 -20.53 -15.03
C SER A 56 1.12 -20.18 -15.41
N TYR A 57 0.93 -19.36 -16.45
CA TYR A 57 -0.39 -19.01 -16.96
C TYR A 57 -0.79 -19.82 -18.21
N GLY A 58 0.01 -20.82 -18.61
CA GLY A 58 -0.25 -21.63 -19.81
C GLY A 58 0.11 -20.96 -21.13
N TYR A 59 0.94 -19.91 -21.09
CA TYR A 59 1.43 -19.18 -22.25
C TYR A 59 2.90 -19.53 -22.56
N SER A 60 3.34 -19.12 -23.75
CA SER A 60 4.73 -19.17 -24.22
C SER A 60 5.01 -17.93 -25.06
N GLU A 61 6.27 -17.70 -25.45
CA GLU A 61 6.61 -16.56 -26.31
C GLU A 61 5.84 -16.56 -27.64
N ASN A 62 5.47 -17.75 -28.15
CA ASN A 62 4.73 -17.89 -29.40
C ASN A 62 3.28 -17.39 -29.31
N ASN A 63 2.71 -17.24 -28.12
CA ASN A 63 1.32 -16.84 -27.92
C ASN A 63 1.15 -15.66 -26.95
N VAL A 64 2.24 -14.95 -26.63
CA VAL A 64 2.25 -13.80 -25.71
C VAL A 64 1.27 -12.69 -26.12
N GLY A 65 1.07 -12.47 -27.42
CA GLY A 65 0.11 -11.48 -27.93
C GLY A 65 -1.36 -11.78 -27.63
N LYS A 66 -1.68 -12.98 -27.10
CA LYS A 66 -3.04 -13.37 -26.69
C LYS A 66 -3.34 -13.07 -25.22
N ILE A 67 -2.34 -12.60 -24.46
CA ILE A 67 -2.47 -12.32 -23.04
C ILE A 67 -3.42 -11.13 -22.83
N GLN A 68 -4.35 -11.27 -21.89
CA GLN A 68 -5.35 -10.25 -21.53
C GLN A 68 -5.03 -9.54 -20.20
N PHE A 69 -3.83 -9.76 -19.66
CA PHE A 69 -3.35 -9.17 -18.40
C PHE A 69 -1.98 -8.52 -18.60
N SER A 70 -1.51 -7.75 -17.62
CA SER A 70 -0.15 -7.21 -17.66
C SER A 70 0.87 -8.30 -17.34
N LEU A 71 1.63 -8.72 -18.36
CA LEU A 71 2.72 -9.67 -18.17
C LEU A 71 3.79 -9.11 -17.22
N THR A 72 4.10 -7.82 -17.30
CA THR A 72 5.06 -7.15 -16.41
C THR A 72 4.61 -7.22 -14.96
N ALA A 73 3.33 -6.98 -14.67
CA ALA A 73 2.79 -7.09 -13.31
C ALA A 73 2.87 -8.54 -12.78
N ALA A 74 2.54 -9.52 -13.62
CA ALA A 74 2.71 -10.92 -13.25
C ALA A 74 4.20 -11.27 -13.02
N MET A 75 5.12 -10.76 -13.84
CA MET A 75 6.55 -10.98 -13.60
C MET A 75 7.00 -10.35 -12.27
N ALA A 76 6.50 -9.16 -11.92
CA ALA A 76 6.78 -8.52 -10.64
C ALA A 76 6.26 -9.36 -9.47
N ASP A 77 5.03 -9.87 -9.53
CA ASP A 77 4.46 -10.75 -8.51
C ASP A 77 5.30 -12.03 -8.32
N LEU A 78 5.77 -12.63 -9.41
CA LEU A 78 6.64 -13.81 -9.35
C LEU A 78 7.99 -13.50 -8.70
N ALA A 79 8.61 -12.37 -9.07
CA ALA A 79 9.88 -11.93 -8.49
C ALA A 79 9.77 -11.65 -6.98
N LEU A 80 8.66 -11.02 -6.56
CA LEU A 80 8.36 -10.75 -5.15
C LEU A 80 8.08 -12.04 -4.36
N CYS A 81 7.34 -12.99 -4.94
CA CYS A 81 7.13 -14.31 -4.34
C CYS A 81 8.45 -15.11 -4.23
N TYR A 82 9.34 -14.98 -5.22
CA TYR A 82 10.68 -15.57 -5.17
C TYR A 82 11.50 -14.98 -4.02
N ALA A 83 11.48 -13.66 -3.83
CA ALA A 83 12.14 -13.01 -2.70
C ALA A 83 11.56 -13.46 -1.34
N ALA A 84 10.24 -13.49 -1.21
CA ALA A 84 9.56 -13.98 0.00
C ALA A 84 9.90 -15.43 0.33
N SER A 85 10.02 -16.27 -0.71
CA SER A 85 10.45 -17.67 -0.55
C SER A 85 11.92 -17.76 -0.15
N GLY A 86 12.78 -16.89 -0.67
CA GLY A 86 14.16 -16.73 -0.22
C GLY A 86 14.26 -16.41 1.27
N ALA A 87 13.40 -15.52 1.76
CA ALA A 87 13.32 -15.20 3.19
C ALA A 87 12.89 -16.41 4.01
N PHE A 88 11.88 -17.17 3.56
CA PHE A 88 11.48 -18.42 4.23
C PHE A 88 12.63 -19.44 4.29
N PHE A 89 13.34 -19.67 3.18
CA PHE A 89 14.47 -20.61 3.12
C PHE A 89 15.79 -20.06 3.67
N GLN A 90 15.82 -18.85 4.22
CA GLN A 90 17.03 -18.18 4.71
C GLN A 90 18.13 -18.11 3.63
N GLN A 91 17.75 -17.83 2.39
CA GLN A 91 18.64 -17.70 1.23
C GLN A 91 18.74 -16.23 0.81
N GLU A 92 19.70 -15.50 1.38
CA GLU A 92 19.88 -14.07 1.11
C GLU A 92 20.04 -13.76 -0.39
N ALA A 93 20.81 -14.59 -1.12
CA ALA A 93 21.01 -14.41 -2.56
C ALA A 93 19.70 -14.53 -3.38
N VAL A 94 18.74 -15.33 -2.91
CA VAL A 94 17.40 -15.46 -3.52
C VAL A 94 16.59 -14.20 -3.24
N ILE A 95 16.63 -13.69 -2.01
CA ILE A 95 15.97 -12.45 -1.62
C ILE A 95 16.49 -11.29 -2.48
N GLU A 96 17.80 -11.09 -2.50
CA GLU A 96 18.43 -10.03 -3.28
C GLU A 96 18.08 -10.12 -4.77
N THR A 97 18.12 -11.32 -5.35
CA THR A 97 17.79 -11.53 -6.75
C THR A 97 16.33 -11.20 -7.05
N GLY A 98 15.39 -11.67 -6.22
CA GLY A 98 13.97 -11.36 -6.39
C GLY A 98 13.67 -9.87 -6.25
N ILE A 99 14.28 -9.20 -5.27
CA ILE A 99 14.16 -7.74 -5.07
C ILE A 99 14.72 -6.97 -6.26
N ARG A 100 15.91 -7.35 -6.76
CA ARG A 100 16.53 -6.72 -7.94
C ARG A 100 15.64 -6.87 -9.19
N LEU A 101 15.15 -8.07 -9.46
CA LEU A 101 14.26 -8.33 -10.60
C LEU A 101 12.96 -7.54 -10.48
N ALA A 102 12.38 -7.42 -9.28
CA ALA A 102 11.20 -6.59 -9.07
C ALA A 102 11.47 -5.10 -9.35
N ILE A 103 12.62 -4.58 -8.90
CA ILE A 103 13.03 -3.19 -9.16
C ILE A 103 13.18 -2.92 -10.66
N GLU A 104 13.75 -3.86 -11.41
CA GLU A 104 13.90 -3.77 -12.87
C GLU A 104 12.55 -3.71 -13.62
N LEU A 105 11.46 -4.14 -12.97
CA LEU A 105 10.10 -4.15 -13.51
C LEU A 105 9.25 -2.96 -13.05
N ILE A 106 9.82 -1.96 -12.36
CA ILE A 106 9.08 -0.78 -11.94
C ILE A 106 8.68 0.06 -13.17
N GLU A 107 7.38 0.12 -13.40
CA GLU A 107 6.69 0.99 -14.36
C GLU A 107 5.36 1.48 -13.76
N TRP A 108 4.63 2.36 -14.45
CA TRP A 108 3.37 2.90 -13.93
C TRP A 108 2.35 1.82 -13.53
N GLY A 109 2.34 0.68 -14.22
CA GLY A 109 1.45 -0.44 -13.93
C GLY A 109 1.87 -1.35 -12.77
N THR A 110 3.10 -1.21 -12.26
CA THR A 110 3.67 -2.12 -11.23
C THR A 110 4.19 -1.38 -10.00
N VAL A 111 4.40 -0.06 -10.09
CA VAL A 111 5.02 0.72 -9.02
C VAL A 111 4.23 0.65 -7.71
N GLU A 112 2.90 0.64 -7.77
CA GLU A 112 2.08 0.56 -6.56
C GLU A 112 2.16 -0.82 -5.88
N CYS A 113 2.17 -1.93 -6.64
CA CYS A 113 2.26 -3.27 -6.04
C CYS A 113 3.66 -3.54 -5.47
N ILE A 114 4.71 -3.08 -6.16
CA ILE A 114 6.09 -3.17 -5.68
C ILE A 114 6.28 -2.34 -4.41
N LEU A 115 5.72 -1.13 -4.39
CA LEU A 115 5.72 -0.28 -3.19
C LEU A 115 4.96 -0.94 -2.05
N TYR A 116 3.78 -1.50 -2.32
CA TYR A 116 2.99 -2.20 -1.32
C TYR A 116 3.78 -3.33 -0.66
N PHE A 117 4.48 -4.17 -1.43
CA PHE A 117 5.33 -5.22 -0.88
C PHE A 117 6.38 -4.66 0.08
N GLY A 118 7.05 -3.56 -0.31
CA GLY A 118 8.05 -2.90 0.52
C GLY A 118 7.47 -2.28 1.81
N VAL A 119 6.20 -1.91 1.82
CA VAL A 119 5.54 -1.31 2.99
C VAL A 119 4.91 -2.35 3.91
N CYS A 120 4.48 -3.50 3.38
CA CYS A 120 3.73 -4.52 4.09
C CYS A 120 4.39 -5.90 4.00
N THR A 121 5.63 -6.05 4.48
CA THR A 121 6.43 -7.28 4.34
C THR A 121 5.87 -8.52 5.04
N THR A 122 4.96 -8.36 6.00
CA THR A 122 4.28 -9.47 6.69
C THR A 122 3.24 -10.19 5.84
N ARG A 123 2.58 -9.48 4.91
CA ARG A 123 1.50 -10.03 4.07
C ARG A 123 1.96 -10.93 2.92
N PRO A 124 3.10 -10.72 2.27
CA PRO A 124 3.63 -11.66 1.29
C PRO A 124 4.55 -12.73 1.90
N ALA A 125 4.83 -12.67 3.21
CA ALA A 125 5.71 -13.62 3.87
C ALA A 125 5.15 -15.06 3.80
N VAL A 126 6.07 -16.01 3.72
CA VAL A 126 5.78 -17.45 3.85
C VAL A 126 6.25 -17.88 5.22
N THR A 127 5.41 -18.59 5.96
CA THR A 127 5.70 -19.05 7.33
C THR A 127 5.50 -20.55 7.46
N LEU A 128 6.04 -21.15 8.51
CA LEU A 128 5.70 -22.53 8.87
C LEU A 128 4.27 -22.58 9.43
N ASP A 129 3.59 -23.70 9.22
CA ASP A 129 2.30 -23.95 9.87
C ASP A 129 2.50 -24.09 11.39
N GLN A 130 1.95 -23.12 12.14
CA GLN A 130 2.03 -23.07 13.59
C GLN A 130 0.99 -23.96 14.29
N THR A 131 0.04 -24.54 13.54
CA THR A 131 -0.97 -25.46 14.09
C THR A 131 -0.45 -26.89 14.24
N ALA A 132 0.74 -27.19 13.70
CA ALA A 132 1.42 -28.46 13.88
C ALA A 132 1.98 -28.60 15.32
N PRO A 133 1.69 -29.72 16.03
CA PRO A 133 1.94 -29.85 17.47
C PRO A 133 3.41 -29.85 17.92
N ALA A 134 4.37 -29.72 17.01
CA ALA A 134 5.81 -29.92 17.30
C ALA A 134 6.73 -28.71 17.05
N ASN A 135 6.27 -27.60 16.47
CA ASN A 135 7.20 -26.59 15.95
C ASN A 135 7.18 -25.27 16.73
N LYS A 136 7.82 -25.28 17.92
CA LYS A 136 8.55 -24.08 18.38
C LYS A 136 9.89 -24.02 17.66
N VAL A 137 9.86 -23.83 16.34
CA VAL A 137 11.08 -23.57 15.57
C VAL A 137 11.49 -22.12 15.85
N GLY A 138 12.80 -21.88 15.89
CA GLY A 138 13.47 -20.70 16.46
C GLY A 138 12.93 -19.33 16.07
N GLU A 139 13.46 -18.31 16.75
CA GLU A 139 13.15 -16.86 16.71
C GLU A 139 13.24 -16.18 15.32
N TYR A 140 13.39 -16.94 14.23
CA TYR A 140 13.52 -16.41 12.88
C TYR A 140 12.16 -16.05 12.28
N ASP A 141 12.00 -14.77 11.93
CA ASP A 141 10.84 -14.25 11.20
C ASP A 141 11.22 -13.89 9.75
N ALA A 142 10.63 -14.58 8.79
CA ALA A 142 10.82 -14.29 7.37
C ALA A 142 10.33 -12.86 7.00
N ALA A 143 9.34 -12.33 7.70
CA ALA A 143 8.88 -10.96 7.49
C ALA A 143 9.90 -9.92 7.99
N GLU A 144 10.58 -10.21 9.11
CA GLU A 144 11.69 -9.38 9.60
C GLU A 144 12.86 -9.39 8.62
N GLU A 145 13.18 -10.55 8.03
CA GLU A 145 14.21 -10.63 7.01
C GLU A 145 13.84 -9.78 5.79
N LEU A 146 12.62 -9.90 5.26
CA LEU A 146 12.13 -9.05 4.17
C LEU A 146 12.14 -7.55 4.53
N GLN A 147 11.89 -7.21 5.79
CA GLN A 147 11.89 -5.82 6.27
C GLN A 147 13.26 -5.14 6.11
N LYS A 148 14.36 -5.89 6.12
CA LYS A 148 15.71 -5.37 5.84
C LYS A 148 15.89 -4.93 4.39
N TRP A 149 15.16 -5.58 3.47
CA TRP A 149 15.23 -5.33 2.03
C TRP A 149 14.18 -4.32 1.54
N ALA A 150 13.07 -4.19 2.27
CA ALA A 150 11.98 -3.26 2.00
C ALA A 150 12.42 -1.83 1.59
N PRO A 151 13.41 -1.18 2.25
CA PRO A 151 13.85 0.16 1.86
C PRO A 151 14.31 0.26 0.40
N ARG A 152 14.90 -0.80 -0.18
CA ARG A 152 15.33 -0.80 -1.58
C ARG A 152 14.14 -0.69 -2.53
N LEU A 153 13.06 -1.43 -2.27
CA LEU A 153 11.83 -1.36 -3.06
C LEU A 153 11.12 -0.01 -2.90
N VAL A 154 10.94 0.43 -1.66
CA VAL A 154 10.28 1.70 -1.34
C VAL A 154 11.02 2.86 -2.02
N ASN A 155 12.34 2.96 -1.82
CA ASN A 155 13.12 4.05 -2.40
C ASN A 155 13.12 4.00 -3.93
N SER A 156 13.21 2.82 -4.53
CA SER A 156 13.19 2.69 -6.00
C SER A 156 11.82 3.10 -6.58
N ALA A 157 10.73 2.72 -5.94
CA ALA A 157 9.38 3.12 -6.34
C ALA A 157 9.15 4.63 -6.19
N LEU A 158 9.51 5.21 -5.02
CA LEU A 158 9.40 6.65 -4.80
C LEU A 158 10.26 7.45 -5.79
N GLN A 159 11.49 7.00 -6.06
CA GLN A 159 12.37 7.63 -7.05
C GLN A 159 11.81 7.51 -8.47
N PHE A 160 11.25 6.37 -8.85
CA PHE A 160 10.64 6.19 -10.17
C PHE A 160 9.55 7.23 -10.42
N VAL A 161 8.68 7.43 -9.43
CA VAL A 161 7.53 8.34 -9.52
C VAL A 161 7.98 9.79 -9.52
N THR A 162 8.76 10.18 -8.51
CA THR A 162 9.20 11.59 -8.35
C THR A 162 10.03 12.08 -9.54
N LYS A 163 10.92 11.25 -10.10
CA LYS A 163 11.72 11.61 -11.29
C LYS A 163 10.89 11.90 -12.54
N ARG A 164 9.62 11.48 -12.57
CA ARG A 164 8.70 11.66 -13.70
C ARG A 164 7.60 12.68 -13.39
N MET A 165 7.60 13.27 -12.21
CA MET A 165 6.69 14.36 -11.87
C MET A 165 7.19 15.67 -12.49
N SER A 166 6.26 16.48 -12.98
CA SER A 166 6.55 17.87 -13.39
C SER A 166 6.84 18.74 -12.17
N LYS A 167 7.62 19.82 -12.35
CA LYS A 167 7.78 20.87 -11.35
C LYS A 167 6.47 21.59 -11.03
N ASP A 168 5.59 21.70 -12.04
CA ASP A 168 4.26 22.31 -11.90
C ASP A 168 3.19 21.27 -11.54
N PHE A 169 3.57 20.19 -10.85
CA PHE A 169 2.65 19.11 -10.51
C PHE A 169 1.50 19.61 -9.64
N THR A 170 0.27 19.34 -10.08
CA THR A 170 -0.95 19.63 -9.33
C THR A 170 -1.61 18.35 -8.84
N LEU A 171 -1.96 18.31 -7.57
CA LEU A 171 -2.62 17.16 -6.96
C LEU A 171 -3.99 16.89 -7.59
N TYR A 172 -4.17 15.69 -8.14
CA TYR A 172 -5.49 15.21 -8.56
C TYR A 172 -6.22 14.57 -7.38
N THR A 173 -7.07 15.35 -6.71
CA THR A 173 -7.77 14.92 -5.47
C THR A 173 -8.71 13.74 -5.64
N LYS A 174 -9.13 13.41 -6.87
CA LYS A 174 -9.96 12.24 -7.16
C LYS A 174 -9.16 10.96 -7.41
N ALA A 175 -7.82 11.01 -7.36
CA ALA A 175 -6.99 9.83 -7.50
C ALA A 175 -7.36 8.77 -6.46
N GLN A 176 -7.36 7.51 -6.90
CA GLN A 176 -7.65 6.34 -6.09
C GLN A 176 -6.54 5.31 -6.33
N SER A 177 -6.07 4.69 -5.27
CA SER A 177 -5.25 3.49 -5.36
C SER A 177 -6.10 2.29 -4.93
N LYS A 178 -5.90 1.15 -5.61
CA LYS A 178 -6.51 -0.13 -5.24
C LYS A 178 -5.54 -1.07 -4.52
N THR A 179 -4.26 -0.75 -4.55
CA THR A 179 -3.18 -1.67 -4.15
C THR A 179 -2.36 -1.12 -2.99
N LEU A 180 -2.15 0.20 -2.90
CA LEU A 180 -1.39 0.82 -1.80
C LEU A 180 -2.06 0.62 -0.44
N PRO A 181 -1.25 0.46 0.63
CA PRO A 181 -1.79 0.34 1.97
C PRO A 181 -2.34 1.70 2.41
N ASN A 182 -3.65 1.76 2.66
CA ASN A 182 -4.34 2.97 3.05
C ASN A 182 -4.39 3.10 4.57
N ARG A 183 -4.19 4.32 5.09
CA ARG A 183 -4.47 4.62 6.50
C ARG A 183 -5.97 4.55 6.85
N ILE A 184 -6.84 4.65 5.86
CA ILE A 184 -8.29 4.53 6.00
C ILE A 184 -8.68 3.07 5.70
N PRO A 185 -9.20 2.32 6.69
CA PRO A 185 -9.68 0.96 6.50
C PRO A 185 -10.68 0.88 5.35
N GLU A 186 -10.64 -0.20 4.57
CA GLU A 186 -11.52 -0.40 3.41
C GLU A 186 -13.01 -0.26 3.76
N SER A 187 -13.41 -0.74 4.94
CA SER A 187 -14.78 -0.63 5.47
C SER A 187 -15.25 0.80 5.72
N LEU A 188 -14.33 1.76 5.81
CA LEU A 188 -14.58 3.18 6.09
C LEU A 188 -14.28 4.08 4.88
N GLN A 189 -13.80 3.52 3.78
CA GLN A 189 -13.61 4.28 2.56
C GLN A 189 -14.98 4.70 2.03
N GLY A 190 -15.25 6.00 2.06
CA GLY A 190 -16.50 6.58 1.59
C GLY A 190 -16.67 6.30 0.11
N VAL A 191 -17.54 5.36 -0.23
CA VAL A 191 -17.86 5.05 -1.62
C VAL A 191 -18.63 6.21 -2.23
N SER A 192 -17.99 6.99 -3.08
CA SER A 192 -18.65 7.68 -4.19
C SER A 192 -18.02 7.19 -5.50
N GLY A 193 -18.64 6.14 -6.06
CA GLY A 193 -18.21 5.47 -7.30
C GLY A 193 -18.45 3.96 -7.24
N PRO A 194 -18.70 3.27 -8.36
CA PRO A 194 -19.07 1.86 -8.35
C PRO A 194 -17.93 1.01 -7.76
N VAL A 195 -18.25 0.33 -6.65
CA VAL A 195 -17.43 -0.73 -6.06
C VAL A 195 -17.57 -1.96 -6.95
N ILE A 196 -16.48 -2.35 -7.62
CA ILE A 196 -16.39 -3.67 -8.23
C ILE A 196 -15.51 -4.50 -7.30
N THR A 197 -16.14 -5.42 -6.60
CA THR A 197 -15.53 -6.53 -5.87
C THR A 197 -14.86 -7.49 -6.86
N ASN A 198 -13.56 -7.35 -7.10
CA ASN A 198 -12.57 -8.44 -7.37
C ASN A 198 -11.19 -7.85 -7.77
N PRO A 199 -10.06 -8.46 -7.39
CA PRO A 199 -8.72 -8.11 -7.90
C PRO A 199 -8.51 -8.42 -9.40
N ARG A 200 -9.53 -8.92 -10.12
CA ARG A 200 -9.39 -9.50 -11.48
C ARG A 200 -10.15 -8.75 -12.58
N SER A 201 -10.68 -7.56 -12.31
CA SER A 201 -11.37 -6.78 -13.34
C SER A 201 -10.63 -5.48 -13.65
N PHE A 202 -9.69 -5.57 -14.60
CA PHE A 202 -9.13 -4.41 -15.31
C PHE A 202 -10.02 -4.07 -16.50
N ALA A 203 -11.22 -3.55 -16.22
CA ALA A 203 -11.98 -2.87 -17.25
C ALA A 203 -11.39 -1.47 -17.41
N SER A 204 -10.90 -1.17 -18.62
CA SER A 204 -10.51 0.17 -19.06
C SER A 204 -11.64 1.15 -18.76
N ARG A 205 -11.39 2.15 -17.90
CA ARG A 205 -12.35 3.23 -17.66
C ARG A 205 -12.21 4.24 -18.78
N GLN A 206 -13.24 4.30 -19.63
CA GLN A 206 -13.43 5.38 -20.58
C GLN A 206 -14.06 6.58 -19.87
N GLY A 207 -13.23 7.55 -19.56
CA GLY A 207 -13.52 8.89 -19.06
C GLY A 207 -12.25 9.72 -19.22
N ASP A 208 -12.34 11.05 -19.14
CA ASP A 208 -11.19 11.98 -19.11
C ASP A 208 -10.35 11.73 -17.84
N ASN A 209 -9.76 10.55 -17.75
CA ASN A 209 -8.86 10.18 -16.67
C ASN A 209 -7.55 10.92 -16.93
N PRO A 210 -7.00 11.58 -15.91
CA PRO A 210 -5.68 12.20 -16.05
C PRO A 210 -4.65 11.14 -16.42
N ASN A 211 -3.55 11.58 -17.06
CA ASN A 211 -2.44 10.70 -17.41
C ASN A 211 -1.94 9.94 -16.16
N GLN A 212 -1.38 8.74 -16.33
CA GLN A 212 -0.80 7.94 -15.25
C GLN A 212 0.27 8.72 -14.47
N GLU A 213 0.98 9.62 -15.15
CA GLU A 213 1.97 10.55 -14.59
C GLU A 213 1.38 11.57 -13.60
N ILE A 214 0.06 11.72 -13.56
CA ILE A 214 -0.65 12.58 -12.60
C ILE A 214 -1.42 11.72 -11.61
N GLU A 215 -2.12 10.68 -12.10
CA GLU A 215 -2.98 9.83 -11.28
C GLU A 215 -2.18 9.03 -10.24
N VAL A 216 -1.10 8.36 -10.66
CA VAL A 216 -0.31 7.49 -9.77
C VAL A 216 0.41 8.29 -8.69
N PRO A 217 1.15 9.39 -8.97
CA PRO A 217 1.74 10.19 -7.90
C PRO A 217 0.68 10.80 -6.97
N SER A 218 -0.46 11.24 -7.51
CA SER A 218 -1.56 11.77 -6.67
C SER A 218 -2.12 10.70 -5.74
N ALA A 219 -2.33 9.48 -6.23
CA ALA A 219 -2.75 8.36 -5.41
C ALA A 219 -1.70 8.04 -4.33
N MET A 220 -0.42 8.02 -4.66
CA MET A 220 0.64 7.80 -3.67
C MET A 220 0.64 8.87 -2.59
N LEU A 221 0.59 10.16 -2.94
CA LEU A 221 0.54 11.25 -1.98
C LEU A 221 -0.67 11.15 -1.04
N ILE A 222 -1.82 10.72 -1.55
CA ILE A 222 -3.06 10.63 -0.77
C ILE A 222 -3.11 9.37 0.12
N TYR A 223 -2.55 8.24 -0.32
CA TYR A 223 -2.76 6.94 0.33
C TYR A 223 -1.57 6.44 1.14
N LEU A 224 -0.34 6.88 0.83
CA LEU A 224 0.86 6.38 1.49
C LEU A 224 0.77 6.52 3.02
N PRO A 225 1.27 5.53 3.79
CA PRO A 225 1.43 5.69 5.23
C PRO A 225 2.42 6.82 5.55
N HIS A 226 2.25 7.42 6.73
CA HIS A 226 2.96 8.64 7.13
C HIS A 226 4.49 8.59 6.92
N LYS A 227 5.15 7.46 7.27
CA LYS A 227 6.60 7.32 7.12
C LYS A 227 7.03 7.41 5.65
N GLN A 228 6.32 6.73 4.76
CA GLN A 228 6.60 6.74 3.32
C GLN A 228 6.20 8.06 2.66
N LEU A 229 5.14 8.71 3.15
CA LEU A 229 4.79 10.06 2.69
C LEU A 229 5.88 11.07 3.05
N ALA A 230 6.40 11.02 4.28
CA ALA A 230 7.51 11.88 4.72
C ALA A 230 8.77 11.66 3.84
N GLU A 231 9.08 10.40 3.52
CA GLU A 231 10.19 10.07 2.62
C GLU A 231 9.93 10.59 1.19
N MET A 232 8.70 10.47 0.68
CA MET A 232 8.33 11.02 -0.62
C MET A 232 8.46 12.55 -0.64
N PHE A 233 8.05 13.24 0.42
CA PHE A 233 8.24 14.69 0.56
C PHE A 233 9.73 15.06 0.52
N ARG A 234 10.57 14.34 1.25
CA ARG A 234 12.03 14.55 1.24
C ARG A 234 12.64 14.39 -0.15
N VAL A 235 12.20 13.37 -0.89
CA VAL A 235 12.67 13.13 -2.27
C VAL A 235 12.16 14.19 -3.24
N MET A 236 10.92 14.65 -3.10
CA MET A 236 10.35 15.73 -3.92
C MET A 236 10.98 17.10 -3.63
N GLU A 237 11.29 17.40 -2.37
CA GLU A 237 11.98 18.61 -1.96
C GLU A 237 13.40 18.64 -2.55
N ALA A 238 14.13 17.53 -2.47
CA ALA A 238 15.45 17.40 -3.09
C ALA A 238 15.44 17.52 -4.63
N GLN A 239 14.28 17.34 -5.27
CA GLN A 239 14.09 17.47 -6.71
C GLN A 239 13.43 18.80 -7.12
N ASP A 240 13.19 19.72 -6.17
CA ASP A 240 12.55 21.02 -6.44
C ASP A 240 11.13 20.86 -7.06
N ILE A 241 10.39 19.85 -6.57
CA ILE A 241 9.00 19.55 -6.96
C ILE A 241 8.04 19.93 -5.83
N LEU A 242 8.46 19.80 -4.57
CA LEU A 242 7.59 20.05 -3.43
C LEU A 242 7.48 21.54 -3.14
N SER A 243 6.36 22.15 -3.51
CA SER A 243 6.00 23.49 -3.06
C SER A 243 5.22 23.45 -1.75
N SER A 244 5.23 24.57 -1.01
CA SER A 244 4.38 24.76 0.18
C SER A 244 2.92 24.49 -0.14
N ASP A 245 2.41 25.02 -1.25
CA ASP A 245 1.02 24.87 -1.67
C ASP A 245 0.67 23.42 -1.95
N LEU A 246 1.58 22.67 -2.62
CA LEU A 246 1.38 21.24 -2.88
C LEU A 246 1.38 20.44 -1.57
N ALA A 247 2.32 20.71 -0.66
CA ALA A 247 2.38 20.03 0.63
C ALA A 247 1.11 20.26 1.47
N GLN A 248 0.64 21.51 1.52
CA GLN A 248 -0.61 21.87 2.19
C GLN A 248 -1.83 21.21 1.54
N ALA A 249 -1.90 21.20 0.20
CA ALA A 249 -3.00 20.57 -0.53
C ALA A 249 -3.06 19.05 -0.26
N VAL A 250 -1.92 18.37 -0.23
CA VAL A 250 -1.84 16.94 0.11
C VAL A 250 -2.36 16.68 1.51
N VAL A 251 -1.90 17.41 2.52
CA VAL A 251 -2.35 17.21 3.90
C VAL A 251 -3.82 17.57 4.08
N ALA A 252 -4.30 18.65 3.45
CA ALA A 252 -5.71 19.03 3.49
C ALA A 252 -6.63 17.96 2.88
N GLU A 253 -6.26 17.37 1.74
CA GLU A 253 -7.02 16.29 1.11
C GLU A 253 -7.02 15.02 1.99
N ARG A 254 -5.85 14.63 2.49
CA ARG A 254 -5.72 13.48 3.39
C ARG A 254 -6.57 13.66 4.64
N GLU A 255 -6.53 14.84 5.25
CA GLU A 255 -7.29 15.19 6.45
C GLU A 255 -8.80 15.20 6.18
N THR A 256 -9.23 15.73 5.05
CA THR A 256 -10.61 15.66 4.59
C THR A 256 -11.11 14.22 4.55
N ARG A 257 -10.33 13.31 3.97
CA ARG A 257 -10.67 11.88 3.88
C ARG A 257 -10.67 11.19 5.25
N ARG A 258 -9.74 11.56 6.15
CA ARG A 258 -9.71 11.05 7.54
C ARG A 258 -10.97 11.45 8.30
N LEU A 259 -11.38 12.72 8.22
CA LEU A 259 -12.60 13.20 8.87
C LEU A 259 -13.86 12.54 8.29
N GLN A 260 -13.90 12.29 6.98
CA GLN A 260 -14.99 11.51 6.37
C GLN A 260 -15.04 10.08 6.92
N ALA A 261 -13.89 9.42 7.03
CA ALA A 261 -13.80 8.07 7.61
C ALA A 261 -14.21 8.04 9.08
N LEU A 262 -13.80 9.03 9.88
CA LEU A 262 -14.24 9.17 11.27
C LEU A 262 -15.75 9.37 11.40
N ARG A 263 -16.37 10.16 10.50
CA ARG A 263 -17.84 10.32 10.46
C ARG A 263 -18.52 8.99 10.12
N ALA A 264 -17.95 8.20 9.22
CA ALA A 264 -18.47 6.86 8.92
C ALA A 264 -18.34 5.92 10.12
N LEU A 265 -17.19 5.95 10.80
CA LEU A 265 -16.92 5.15 12.00
C LEU A 265 -17.87 5.50 13.16
N ALA A 266 -18.11 6.80 13.39
CA ALA A 266 -19.05 7.27 14.41
C ALA A 266 -20.49 6.79 14.13
N LYS A 267 -20.90 6.71 12.86
CA LYS A 267 -22.21 6.15 12.46
C LYS A 267 -22.31 4.65 12.74
N GLN A 268 -21.20 3.92 12.74
CA GLN A 268 -21.14 2.50 13.11
C GLN A 268 -21.20 2.29 14.63
N GLY A 269 -21.27 3.36 15.44
CA GLY A 269 -21.40 3.29 16.89
C GLY A 269 -20.08 3.10 17.64
N VAL A 270 -18.95 3.11 16.94
CA VAL A 270 -17.60 3.09 17.55
C VAL A 270 -17.28 4.50 18.06
N LYS A 271 -17.29 4.66 19.38
CA LYS A 271 -17.04 5.95 20.05
C LYS A 271 -15.67 6.04 20.71
N ASP A 272 -15.05 4.91 21.04
CA ASP A 272 -13.88 4.83 21.92
C ASP A 272 -12.74 3.97 21.34
N ASN A 273 -11.51 4.25 21.77
CA ASN A 273 -10.30 3.53 21.34
C ASN A 273 -10.30 2.03 21.67
N LEU A 274 -11.12 1.61 22.64
CA LEU A 274 -11.23 0.22 23.09
C LEU A 274 -12.09 -0.64 22.15
N SER A 275 -13.00 -0.03 21.38
CA SER A 275 -13.85 -0.73 20.42
C SER A 275 -13.38 -0.60 18.97
N ALA A 276 -12.34 0.21 18.72
CA ALA A 276 -11.74 0.36 17.40
C ALA A 276 -10.78 -0.80 17.08
N THR A 277 -10.86 -1.31 15.85
CA THR A 277 -9.88 -2.27 15.32
C THR A 277 -8.49 -1.63 15.23
N ASP A 278 -7.42 -2.43 15.22
CA ASP A 278 -6.06 -1.93 15.06
C ASP A 278 -5.88 -1.11 13.77
N GLU A 279 -6.63 -1.45 12.71
CA GLU A 279 -6.67 -0.68 11.47
C GLU A 279 -7.29 0.71 11.64
N ALA A 280 -8.37 0.81 12.42
CA ALA A 280 -9.07 2.08 12.66
C ALA A 280 -8.30 3.01 13.60
N ARG A 281 -7.35 2.50 14.41
CA ARG A 281 -6.47 3.33 15.25
C ARG A 281 -5.65 4.32 14.44
N GLY A 282 -5.30 3.98 13.19
CA GLY A 282 -4.59 4.89 12.29
C GLY A 282 -5.30 6.25 12.09
N LEU A 283 -6.64 6.28 12.16
CA LEU A 283 -7.44 7.49 11.98
C LEU A 283 -7.30 8.49 13.13
N GLY A 284 -6.78 8.07 14.29
CA GLY A 284 -6.58 8.94 15.45
C GLY A 284 -5.40 9.91 15.30
N TYR A 285 -4.56 9.71 14.29
CA TYR A 285 -3.45 10.62 13.99
C TYR A 285 -3.88 11.69 12.99
N GLN A 286 -3.67 12.95 13.35
CA GLN A 286 -3.75 14.10 12.46
C GLN A 286 -2.37 14.41 11.88
N GLU A 287 -2.29 14.69 10.59
CA GLU A 287 -1.06 15.09 9.92
C GLU A 287 -1.02 16.61 9.73
N MET A 288 0.17 17.20 9.83
CA MET A 288 0.39 18.64 9.72
C MET A 288 1.67 18.92 8.93
N VAL A 289 1.71 20.05 8.22
CA VAL A 289 2.91 20.56 7.55
C VAL A 289 3.40 21.79 8.28
N THR A 290 4.69 21.84 8.60
CA THR A 290 5.36 23.06 9.07
C THR A 290 6.36 23.53 8.03
N ILE A 291 6.45 24.85 7.85
CA ILE A 291 7.37 25.49 6.89
C ILE A 291 8.37 26.26 7.73
N GLY A 292 9.63 25.83 7.71
CA GLY A 292 10.71 26.53 8.43
C GLY A 292 11.05 27.86 7.76
N GLU A 293 11.16 28.93 8.54
CA GLU A 293 11.53 30.26 8.02
C GLU A 293 13.04 30.55 8.12
N THR A 294 13.80 29.75 8.86
CA THR A 294 15.12 30.17 9.39
C THR A 294 16.35 29.77 8.55
N GLN A 295 16.27 28.80 7.64
CA GLN A 295 17.40 28.38 6.77
C GLN A 295 16.96 27.97 5.34
N GLY A 296 15.89 28.59 4.83
CA GLY A 296 15.17 28.18 3.61
C GLY A 296 13.86 27.48 3.94
N PRO A 297 12.90 27.38 2.99
CA PRO A 297 11.58 26.80 3.23
C PRO A 297 11.68 25.28 3.39
N ALA A 298 12.19 24.82 4.53
CA ALA A 298 12.23 23.39 4.86
C ALA A 298 10.81 22.92 5.18
N ILE A 299 10.25 22.06 4.33
CA ILE A 299 8.89 21.55 4.48
C ILE A 299 8.94 20.27 5.32
N THR A 300 8.41 20.32 6.54
CA THR A 300 8.39 19.16 7.45
C THR A 300 6.98 18.62 7.63
N LEU A 301 6.82 17.32 7.42
CA LEU A 301 5.57 16.60 7.70
C LEU A 301 5.62 16.00 9.11
N SER A 302 4.66 16.35 9.96
CA SER A 302 4.51 15.81 11.31
C SER A 302 3.13 15.17 11.49
N ARG A 303 2.96 14.42 12.59
CA ARG A 303 1.65 13.90 13.00
C ARG A 303 1.50 13.92 14.50
N GLU A 304 0.28 14.12 14.97
CA GLU A 304 -0.07 14.09 16.39
C GLU A 304 -1.32 13.23 16.63
N TRP A 305 -1.43 12.66 17.83
CA TRP A 305 -2.61 11.89 18.21
C TRP A 305 -3.70 12.82 18.73
N VAL A 306 -4.82 12.90 18.00
CA VAL A 306 -6.01 13.69 18.37
C VAL A 306 -7.19 12.80 18.81
N GLY A 307 -7.04 11.48 18.66
CA GLY A 307 -8.08 10.51 18.99
C GLY A 307 -9.14 10.34 17.90
N LEU A 308 -10.11 9.47 18.19
CA LEU A 308 -11.17 9.07 17.24
C LEU A 308 -12.46 9.90 17.37
N ALA A 309 -12.53 10.79 18.35
CA ALA A 309 -13.69 11.66 18.56
C ALA A 309 -13.67 12.81 17.54
N ILE A 310 -14.82 13.06 16.91
CA ILE A 310 -14.99 14.23 16.04
C ILE A 310 -15.26 15.42 16.96
N VAL A 311 -14.24 16.26 17.18
CA VAL A 311 -14.46 17.60 17.71
C VAL A 311 -14.96 18.45 16.55
N GLU A 312 -16.28 18.63 16.45
CA GLU A 312 -16.81 19.67 15.57
C GLU A 312 -16.38 21.02 16.15
N GLU A 313 -15.31 21.61 15.58
CA GLU A 313 -15.09 23.04 15.75
C GLU A 313 -16.28 23.76 15.11
N THR A 314 -17.24 24.11 15.96
CA THR A 314 -18.36 24.96 15.59
C THR A 314 -17.80 26.35 15.30
N VAL A 315 -17.52 26.63 14.03
CA VAL A 315 -17.32 28.01 13.55
C VAL A 315 -18.59 28.79 13.88
N ALA A 316 -18.52 29.58 14.95
CA ALA A 316 -19.63 30.40 15.44
C ALA A 316 -19.96 31.50 14.41
N THR A 317 -20.90 31.25 13.51
CA THR A 317 -21.53 32.32 12.73
C THR A 317 -22.38 33.22 13.65
N PRO A 318 -22.29 34.56 13.55
CA PRO A 318 -23.07 35.45 14.40
C PRO A 318 -24.56 35.38 14.07
N ARG A 319 -25.39 35.15 15.10
CA ARG A 319 -26.86 35.13 15.00
C ARG A 319 -27.40 36.50 14.60
N VAL A 320 -27.84 36.64 13.34
CA VAL A 320 -28.71 37.73 12.93
C VAL A 320 -30.12 37.50 13.54
N LYS A 321 -30.51 38.37 14.49
CA LYS A 321 -31.85 38.36 15.08
C LYS A 321 -32.89 38.74 14.01
N ARG A 322 -33.67 37.77 13.52
CA ARG A 322 -34.88 38.04 12.73
C ARG A 322 -36.00 38.54 13.65
N VAL A 323 -36.40 39.80 13.45
CA VAL A 323 -37.59 40.41 14.06
C VAL A 323 -38.85 39.86 13.38
N VAL A 324 -39.70 39.16 14.13
CA VAL A 324 -40.99 38.67 13.66
C VAL A 324 -42.04 39.79 13.76
N LYS A 325 -42.49 40.34 12.63
CA LYS A 325 -43.67 41.22 12.57
C LYS A 325 -44.95 40.38 12.58
N LYS A 326 -45.66 40.35 13.72
CA LYS A 326 -47.03 39.81 13.81
C LYS A 326 -48.01 40.69 12.99
N HIS A 327 -48.65 40.13 11.98
CA HIS A 327 -49.80 40.74 11.32
C HIS A 327 -51.11 40.23 11.94
N LYS A 328 -51.92 41.17 12.43
CA LYS A 328 -53.22 40.97 13.07
C LYS A 328 -54.29 40.96 11.97
N LYS A 329 -54.87 39.79 11.65
CA LYS A 329 -56.02 39.69 10.72
C LYS A 329 -57.32 39.98 11.47
N HIS A 330 -58.00 41.06 11.05
CA HIS A 330 -59.34 41.43 11.49
C HIS A 330 -60.39 40.47 10.90
N LYS A 331 -61.25 39.93 11.78
CA LYS A 331 -62.54 39.30 11.41
C LYS A 331 -63.49 40.37 10.87
N ARG A 332 -64.13 40.12 9.73
CA ARG A 332 -65.37 40.79 9.31
C ARG A 332 -66.45 39.75 9.09
N LYS A 333 -67.57 39.94 9.79
CA LYS A 333 -68.82 39.20 9.69
C LYS A 333 -69.48 39.46 8.34
N ARG A 334 -70.08 38.43 7.76
CA ARG A 334 -71.42 38.45 7.18
C ARG A 334 -72.12 37.18 7.64
#